data_AF-A0A9X9ACY7-F1
#
_entry.id   AF-A0A9X9ACY7-F1
#
_cell.length_a   1.000
_cell.length_b   1.000
_cell.length_c   1.000
_cell.angle_alpha   90.00
_cell.angle_beta   90.00
_cell.angle_gamma   90.00
#
_symmetry.space_group_name_H-M   'P 1'
#
loop_
_entity.id
_entity.type
_entity.pdbx_description
1 polymer ?
#
loop_
_entity_poly.entity_id
_entity_poly.type
_entity_poly.pdbx_seq_one_letter_code
_entity_poly.pdbx_strand_id
1 'polypeptide(L)'
;LFQDGFNFPDKKARFAIADWVRPAEFPAEFDLHINNGRMLEHFHEGNMTNKSTGIQTKVPGVFVEISPDLAKERGVKTGSLVRLVSPFGALKLRALVTDRVKANELYLPMNSTDNETAINFLTGPAVDVRTNTPAYKQTKVRMEVLEVDGENPMPKANPRNKKRHPQAGIEVHRKWARPGYVHLTDK
;
A
#
# COMPACT_ATOMS: atom_id res chain seq x y z
N LEU A 1 29.00 -6.05 0.09
CA LEU A 1 28.38 -7.03 1.01
C LEU A 1 28.91 -8.41 0.62
N PHE A 2 29.29 -9.27 1.58
CA PHE A 2 29.84 -10.63 1.35
C PHE A 2 31.19 -10.73 0.59
N GLN A 3 32.05 -9.70 0.68
CA GLN A 3 33.38 -9.73 0.02
C GLN A 3 34.28 -10.85 0.56
N ASP A 4 34.20 -11.14 1.86
CA ASP A 4 34.95 -12.21 2.54
C ASP A 4 34.10 -13.48 2.76
N GLY A 5 33.05 -13.64 1.95
CA GLY A 5 32.10 -14.76 2.01
C GLY A 5 30.92 -14.56 2.97
N PHE A 6 30.10 -15.60 3.10
CA PHE A 6 28.87 -15.57 3.91
C PHE A 6 29.16 -15.77 5.40
N ASN A 7 28.24 -15.31 6.27
CA ASN A 7 28.35 -15.46 7.73
C ASN A 7 28.02 -16.89 8.20
N PHE A 8 28.72 -17.88 7.63
CA PHE A 8 28.69 -19.28 8.01
C PHE A 8 30.14 -19.78 8.19
N PRO A 9 30.39 -20.83 8.99
CA PRO A 9 31.74 -21.33 9.22
C PRO A 9 32.55 -21.64 7.95
N ASP A 10 31.87 -22.09 6.88
CA ASP A 10 32.49 -22.43 5.60
C ASP A 10 32.45 -21.31 4.54
N LYS A 11 31.98 -20.12 4.92
CA LYS A 11 31.86 -18.93 4.06
C LYS A 11 30.94 -19.08 2.84
N LYS A 12 30.12 -20.14 2.76
CA LYS A 12 29.22 -20.42 1.64
C LYS A 12 27.76 -20.06 1.93
N ALA A 13 27.02 -19.64 0.91
CA ALA A 13 25.57 -19.47 1.00
C ALA A 13 24.87 -20.81 1.30
N ARG A 14 23.68 -20.75 1.88
CA ARG A 14 22.80 -21.91 2.07
C ARG A 14 21.56 -21.75 1.21
N PHE A 15 21.33 -22.71 0.32
CA PHE A 15 20.03 -22.82 -0.34
C PHE A 15 19.02 -23.39 0.65
N ALA A 16 17.86 -22.74 0.75
CA ALA A 16 16.75 -23.20 1.57
C ALA A 16 15.61 -23.61 0.65
N ILE A 17 15.16 -24.86 0.79
CA ILE A 17 13.93 -25.34 0.16
C ILE A 17 12.80 -25.10 1.17
N ALA A 18 11.68 -24.57 0.69
CA ALA A 18 10.49 -24.36 1.50
C ALA A 18 9.30 -24.97 0.78
N ASP A 19 8.49 -25.71 1.53
CA ASP A 19 7.23 -26.23 1.04
C ASP A 19 6.24 -25.08 0.83
N TRP A 20 5.32 -25.26 -0.13
CA TRP A 20 4.26 -24.30 -0.34
C TRP A 20 3.30 -24.27 0.85
N VAL A 21 2.98 -23.07 1.32
CA VAL A 21 2.03 -22.85 2.41
C VAL A 21 0.74 -22.27 1.83
N ARG A 22 -0.39 -22.89 2.20
CA ARG A 22 -1.71 -22.43 1.78
C ARG A 22 -2.01 -21.04 2.36
N PRO A 23 -2.54 -20.09 1.57
CA PRO A 23 -3.01 -18.80 2.08
C PRO A 23 -4.17 -18.95 3.07
N ALA A 24 -4.39 -17.92 3.90
CA ALA A 24 -5.54 -17.83 4.78
C ALA A 24 -6.86 -17.98 4.00
N GLU A 25 -7.75 -18.85 4.49
CA GLU A 25 -9.06 -19.07 3.91
C GLU A 25 -10.08 -18.06 4.45
N PHE A 26 -10.94 -17.57 3.58
CA PHE A 26 -12.02 -16.65 3.91
C PHE A 26 -13.32 -17.18 3.30
N PRO A 27 -14.47 -17.00 3.97
CA PRO A 27 -15.77 -17.28 3.38
C PRO A 27 -16.00 -16.54 2.06
N ALA A 28 -16.86 -17.10 1.20
CA ALA A 28 -17.06 -16.62 -0.16
C ALA A 28 -17.66 -15.20 -0.23
N GLU A 29 -18.35 -14.74 0.82
CA GLU A 29 -18.86 -13.37 0.88
C GLU A 29 -17.74 -12.31 0.97
N PHE A 30 -16.53 -12.68 1.40
CA PHE A 30 -15.35 -11.79 1.42
C PHE A 30 -14.60 -11.90 0.10
N ASP A 31 -15.15 -11.26 -0.92
CA ASP A 31 -14.78 -11.38 -2.31
C ASP A 31 -13.68 -10.40 -2.77
N LEU A 32 -13.32 -9.42 -1.93
CA LEU A 32 -12.32 -8.41 -2.24
C LEU A 32 -11.02 -8.67 -1.47
N HIS A 33 -9.89 -8.71 -2.17
CA HIS A 33 -8.58 -8.79 -1.55
C HIS A 33 -8.10 -7.39 -1.18
N ILE A 34 -7.76 -7.16 0.09
CA ILE A 34 -7.26 -5.86 0.54
C ILE A 34 -5.76 -5.91 0.76
N ASN A 35 -5.03 -5.32 -0.18
CA ASN A 35 -3.64 -4.98 0.03
C ASN A 35 -3.55 -3.70 0.86
N ASN A 36 -2.40 -3.49 1.50
CA ASN A 36 -2.13 -2.29 2.27
C ASN A 36 -0.66 -1.92 2.16
N GLY A 37 -0.30 -0.71 2.53
CA GLY A 37 1.08 -0.29 2.41
C GLY A 37 1.33 1.13 2.84
N ARG A 38 2.59 1.51 2.68
CA ARG A 38 3.08 2.83 3.04
C ARG A 38 2.78 3.82 1.92
N MET A 39 2.53 5.05 2.32
CA MET A 39 2.44 6.19 1.40
C MET A 39 3.73 6.99 1.51
N LEU A 40 4.16 7.59 0.41
CA LEU A 40 5.38 8.42 0.39
C LEU A 40 5.30 9.55 1.42
N GLU A 41 4.11 10.14 1.58
CA GLU A 41 3.86 11.32 2.41
C GLU A 41 3.87 11.00 3.91
N HIS A 42 3.42 9.81 4.33
CA HIS A 42 3.26 9.49 5.75
C HIS A 42 4.12 8.30 6.16
N PHE A 43 4.81 8.47 7.28
CA PHE A 43 5.61 7.42 7.90
C PHE A 43 4.82 6.78 9.05
N HIS A 44 4.53 5.47 8.94
CA HIS A 44 3.74 4.70 9.92
C HIS A 44 2.42 5.42 10.28
N GLU A 45 1.99 5.40 11.54
CA GLU A 45 0.77 6.08 12.02
C GLU A 45 0.91 7.61 12.03
N GLY A 46 1.95 8.18 11.41
CA GLY A 46 2.04 9.60 11.16
C GLY A 46 2.34 10.46 12.39
N ASN A 47 2.85 9.88 13.47
CA ASN A 47 3.21 10.57 14.73
C ASN A 47 4.02 11.87 14.54
N MET A 48 4.87 11.92 13.50
CA MET A 48 5.60 13.13 13.09
C MET A 48 5.00 13.77 11.84
N THR A 49 4.70 12.98 10.81
CA THR A 49 4.30 13.51 9.50
C THR A 49 2.94 14.21 9.52
N ASN A 50 2.06 13.83 10.46
CA ASN A 50 0.75 14.50 10.63
C ASN A 50 0.87 15.88 11.26
N LYS A 51 2.01 16.21 11.89
CA LYS A 51 2.29 17.56 12.43
C LYS A 51 2.78 18.53 11.35
N SER A 52 3.10 18.04 10.15
CA SER A 52 3.54 18.89 9.04
C SER A 52 2.36 19.29 8.16
N THR A 53 2.01 20.57 8.17
CA THR A 53 0.96 21.14 7.32
C THR A 53 1.20 20.82 5.85
N GLY A 54 2.45 20.94 5.37
CA GLY A 54 2.78 20.69 3.97
C GLY A 54 2.62 19.23 3.54
N ILE A 55 2.83 18.27 4.45
CA ILE A 55 2.58 16.85 4.19
C ILE A 55 1.08 16.58 4.21
N GLN A 56 0.39 17.05 5.25
CA GLN A 56 -1.05 16.91 5.42
C GLN A 56 -1.84 17.49 4.22
N THR A 57 -1.40 18.62 3.67
CA THR A 57 -2.03 19.18 2.46
C THR A 57 -1.91 18.26 1.24
N LYS A 58 -0.91 17.38 1.15
CA LYS A 58 -0.75 16.44 0.03
C LYS A 58 -1.69 15.25 0.18
N VAL A 59 -1.74 14.64 1.36
CA VAL A 59 -2.59 13.49 1.67
C VAL A 59 -3.29 13.78 3.01
N PRO A 60 -4.50 14.36 2.99
CA PRO A 60 -5.14 14.87 4.20
C PRO A 60 -5.83 13.79 5.04
N GLY A 61 -6.00 12.59 4.49
CA GLY A 61 -6.70 11.50 5.17
C GLY A 61 -6.43 10.15 4.55
N VAL A 62 -7.03 9.13 5.17
CA VAL A 62 -6.96 7.74 4.71
C VAL A 62 -8.15 7.44 3.79
N PHE A 63 -7.90 6.66 2.76
CA PHE A 63 -8.87 6.28 1.74
C PHE A 63 -8.58 4.86 1.27
N VAL A 64 -9.54 4.25 0.58
CA VAL A 64 -9.33 2.96 -0.11
C VAL A 64 -9.27 3.21 -1.61
N GLU A 65 -8.21 2.74 -2.27
CA GLU A 65 -8.16 2.71 -3.73
C GLU A 65 -9.02 1.55 -4.24
N ILE A 66 -9.87 1.85 -5.23
CA ILE A 66 -10.80 0.92 -5.88
C ILE A 66 -10.57 1.00 -7.39
N SER A 67 -10.61 -0.15 -8.10
CA SER A 67 -10.46 -0.19 -9.55
C SER A 67 -11.69 0.43 -10.26
N PRO A 68 -11.56 0.98 -11.48
CA PRO A 68 -12.71 1.55 -12.18
C PRO A 68 -13.79 0.51 -12.49
N ASP A 69 -13.39 -0.73 -12.78
CA ASP A 69 -14.30 -1.83 -13.08
C ASP A 69 -15.12 -2.22 -11.84
N LEU A 70 -14.45 -2.42 -10.69
CA LEU A 70 -15.12 -2.71 -9.43
C LEU A 70 -16.01 -1.55 -8.98
N ALA A 71 -15.55 -0.32 -9.17
CA ALA A 71 -16.33 0.87 -8.84
C ALA A 71 -17.62 0.93 -9.66
N LYS A 72 -17.55 0.63 -10.96
CA LYS A 72 -18.72 0.53 -11.85
C LYS A 72 -19.65 -0.62 -11.41
N GLU A 73 -19.10 -1.79 -11.11
CA GLU A 73 -19.87 -2.95 -10.64
C GLU A 73 -20.63 -2.67 -9.34
N ARG A 74 -19.98 -1.99 -8.38
CA ARG A 74 -20.52 -1.74 -7.04
C ARG A 74 -21.25 -0.40 -6.90
N GLY A 75 -21.36 0.39 -7.96
CA GLY A 75 -22.00 1.72 -7.91
C GLY A 75 -21.23 2.73 -7.06
N VAL A 76 -19.91 2.61 -6.99
CA VAL A 76 -19.01 3.46 -6.19
C VAL A 76 -18.36 4.52 -7.07
N LYS A 77 -18.19 5.72 -6.52
CA LYS A 77 -17.45 6.84 -7.14
C LYS A 77 -16.32 7.28 -6.21
N THR A 78 -15.37 8.05 -6.74
CA THR A 78 -14.42 8.76 -5.88
C THR A 78 -15.19 9.65 -4.92
N GLY A 79 -14.94 9.50 -3.62
CA GLY A 79 -15.62 10.19 -2.54
C GLY A 79 -16.76 9.42 -1.90
N SER A 80 -17.23 8.31 -2.46
CA SER A 80 -18.21 7.44 -1.79
C SER A 80 -17.70 6.99 -0.42
N LEU A 81 -18.55 6.96 0.59
CA LEU A 81 -18.24 6.35 1.88
C LEU A 81 -18.54 4.86 1.79
N VAL A 82 -17.53 4.02 2.03
CA VAL A 82 -17.69 2.57 2.04
C VAL A 82 -17.34 1.99 3.41
N ARG A 83 -18.03 0.92 3.79
CA ARG A 83 -17.63 0.06 4.90
C ARG A 83 -16.95 -1.17 4.34
N LEU A 84 -15.73 -1.45 4.81
CA LEU A 84 -15.04 -2.70 4.54
C LEU A 84 -15.18 -3.58 5.77
N VAL A 85 -15.65 -4.81 5.58
CA VAL A 85 -15.89 -5.76 6.67
C VAL A 85 -15.08 -7.02 6.42
N SER A 86 -14.38 -7.48 7.46
CA SER A 86 -13.72 -8.78 7.53
C SER A 86 -14.32 -9.59 8.69
N PRO A 87 -13.97 -10.88 8.85
CA PRO A 87 -14.31 -11.62 10.07
C PRO A 87 -13.79 -10.99 11.37
N PHE A 88 -12.78 -10.11 11.28
CA PHE A 88 -12.05 -9.57 12.44
C PHE A 88 -12.50 -8.17 12.85
N GLY A 89 -13.25 -7.48 12.00
CA GLY A 89 -13.67 -6.11 12.25
C GLY A 89 -14.13 -5.39 10.98
N ALA A 90 -14.39 -4.10 11.12
CA ALA A 90 -14.88 -3.25 10.05
C ALA A 90 -14.29 -1.84 10.10
N LEU A 91 -14.13 -1.21 8.93
CA LEU A 91 -13.65 0.16 8.77
C LEU A 91 -14.61 0.96 7.90
N LYS A 92 -14.63 2.29 8.08
CA LYS A 92 -15.36 3.22 7.21
C LYS A 92 -14.40 4.22 6.62
N LEU A 93 -14.36 4.34 5.29
CA LEU A 93 -13.43 5.22 4.62
C LEU A 93 -13.93 5.65 3.25
N ARG A 94 -13.40 6.78 2.79
CA ARG A 94 -13.72 7.33 1.47
C ARG A 94 -13.03 6.51 0.38
N ALA A 95 -13.77 6.23 -0.69
CA ALA A 95 -13.26 5.57 -1.88
C ALA A 95 -12.46 6.55 -2.75
N LEU A 96 -11.37 6.05 -3.34
CA LEU A 96 -10.63 6.72 -4.40
C LEU A 96 -10.59 5.78 -5.60
N VAL A 97 -11.33 6.09 -6.67
CA VAL A 97 -11.33 5.27 -7.89
C VAL A 97 -10.08 5.58 -8.70
N THR A 98 -9.24 4.57 -8.94
CA THR A 98 -7.96 4.71 -9.66
C THR A 98 -7.62 3.46 -10.46
N ASP A 99 -6.79 3.62 -11.50
CA ASP A 99 -6.24 2.53 -12.32
C ASP A 99 -5.01 1.83 -11.71
N ARG A 100 -4.62 2.20 -10.47
CA ARG A 100 -3.45 1.61 -9.78
C ARG A 100 -3.72 0.23 -9.19
N VAL A 101 -4.98 -0.03 -8.86
CA VAL A 101 -5.49 -1.33 -8.44
C VAL A 101 -6.43 -1.88 -9.52
N LYS A 102 -6.58 -3.20 -9.59
CA LYS A 102 -7.32 -3.87 -10.67
C LYS A 102 -8.30 -4.90 -10.12
N ALA A 103 -9.37 -5.14 -10.86
CA ALA A 103 -10.38 -6.15 -10.51
C ALA A 103 -10.83 -6.00 -9.04
N ASN A 104 -10.82 -7.11 -8.29
CA ASN A 104 -11.26 -7.20 -6.89
C ASN A 104 -10.17 -6.86 -5.87
N GLU A 105 -9.07 -6.24 -6.31
CA GLU A 105 -8.02 -5.76 -5.41
C GLU A 105 -8.34 -4.35 -4.89
N LEU A 106 -8.10 -4.16 -3.61
CA LEU A 106 -8.17 -2.88 -2.91
C LEU A 106 -6.78 -2.51 -2.38
N TYR A 107 -6.54 -1.21 -2.20
CA TYR A 107 -5.37 -0.73 -1.49
C TYR A 107 -5.75 0.28 -0.41
N LEU A 108 -5.33 0.02 0.84
CA LEU A 108 -5.56 0.90 1.98
C LEU A 108 -4.21 1.29 2.63
N PRO A 109 -3.89 2.59 2.73
CA PRO A 109 -2.68 3.05 3.41
C PRO A 109 -2.65 2.73 4.91
N MET A 110 -1.50 2.31 5.44
CA MET A 110 -1.32 1.97 6.86
C MET A 110 -0.99 3.17 7.76
N ASN A 111 -1.36 4.40 7.37
CA ASN A 111 -1.02 5.63 8.09
C ASN A 111 -2.17 6.26 8.89
N SER A 112 -3.18 5.45 9.24
CA SER A 112 -4.28 5.93 10.08
C SER A 112 -3.85 6.07 11.55
N THR A 113 -4.37 7.12 12.20
CA THR A 113 -4.35 7.31 13.67
C THR A 113 -5.68 6.98 14.32
N ASP A 114 -6.70 6.61 13.55
CA ASP A 114 -8.07 6.38 14.01
C ASP A 114 -8.45 4.91 13.80
N ASN A 115 -9.00 4.32 14.86
CA ASN A 115 -9.47 2.94 14.86
C ASN A 115 -10.54 2.67 13.79
N GLU A 116 -11.37 3.66 13.44
CA GLU A 116 -12.40 3.50 12.39
C GLU A 116 -11.83 3.37 10.97
N THR A 117 -10.55 3.68 10.76
CA THR A 117 -9.89 3.66 9.44
C THR A 117 -8.57 2.88 9.41
N ALA A 118 -8.13 2.31 10.52
CA ALA A 118 -6.88 1.58 10.62
C ALA A 118 -6.98 0.13 10.10
N ILE A 119 -6.26 -0.17 9.01
CA ILE A 119 -6.25 -1.49 8.34
C ILE A 119 -6.07 -2.69 9.28
N ASN A 120 -5.34 -2.54 10.39
CA ASN A 120 -5.05 -3.63 11.31
C ASN A 120 -6.31 -4.20 11.98
N PHE A 121 -7.41 -3.45 12.07
CA PHE A 121 -8.70 -3.98 12.54
C PHE A 121 -9.39 -4.91 11.54
N LEU A 122 -8.89 -5.01 10.30
CA LEU A 122 -9.33 -5.99 9.31
C LEU A 122 -8.39 -7.20 9.22
N THR A 123 -7.21 -7.16 9.86
CA THR A 123 -6.20 -8.21 9.71
C THR A 123 -6.37 -9.31 10.75
N GLY A 124 -6.39 -10.56 10.28
CA GLY A 124 -6.58 -11.74 11.13
C GLY A 124 -5.32 -12.27 11.81
N PRO A 125 -5.46 -13.37 12.56
CA PRO A 125 -4.37 -13.98 13.34
C PRO A 125 -3.44 -14.88 12.52
N ALA A 126 -3.61 -14.96 11.20
CA ALA A 126 -2.77 -15.81 10.35
C ALA A 126 -1.31 -15.33 10.39
N VAL A 127 -0.38 -16.27 10.55
CA VAL A 127 1.06 -16.00 10.71
C VAL A 127 1.90 -16.98 9.89
N ASP A 128 3.13 -16.56 9.57
CA ASP A 128 4.15 -17.44 9.04
C ASP A 128 4.51 -18.55 10.05
N VAL A 129 4.55 -19.80 9.58
CA VAL A 129 4.72 -20.99 10.44
C VAL A 129 6.10 -21.09 11.10
N ARG A 130 7.11 -20.33 10.64
CA ARG A 130 8.47 -20.38 11.18
C ARG A 130 8.78 -19.18 12.07
N THR A 131 8.34 -18.00 11.68
CA THR A 131 8.71 -16.72 12.30
C THR A 131 7.59 -16.07 13.09
N ASN A 132 6.37 -16.60 13.01
CA ASN A 132 5.15 -15.98 13.54
C ASN A 132 4.90 -14.57 13.00
N THR A 133 5.44 -14.25 11.81
CA THR A 133 5.21 -12.95 11.17
C THR A 133 3.77 -12.88 10.66
N PRO A 134 2.98 -11.85 11.00
CA PRO A 134 1.58 -11.75 10.57
C PRO A 134 1.40 -11.66 9.05
N ALA A 135 0.37 -12.35 8.55
CA ALA A 135 -0.01 -12.38 7.14
C ALA A 135 -0.81 -11.14 6.72
N TYR A 136 -0.28 -9.93 6.96
CA TYR A 136 -0.98 -8.66 6.72
C TYR A 136 -1.48 -8.43 5.28
N LYS A 137 -1.00 -9.21 4.31
CA LYS A 137 -1.33 -9.09 2.88
C LYS A 137 -2.30 -10.16 2.39
N GLN A 138 -2.87 -10.98 3.27
CA GLN A 138 -3.78 -12.06 2.89
C GLN A 138 -5.24 -11.78 3.25
N THR A 139 -5.54 -10.60 3.81
CA THR A 139 -6.90 -10.24 4.22
C THR A 139 -7.85 -10.13 3.04
N LYS A 140 -9.04 -10.73 3.18
CA LYS A 140 -10.19 -10.44 2.33
C LYS A 140 -11.30 -9.73 3.09
N VAL A 141 -12.07 -8.94 2.36
CA VAL A 141 -13.18 -8.13 2.88
C VAL A 141 -14.38 -8.22 1.95
N ARG A 142 -15.54 -7.88 2.49
CA ARG A 142 -16.73 -7.51 1.72
C ARG A 142 -16.95 -6.00 1.84
N MET A 143 -17.52 -5.40 0.81
CA MET A 143 -17.77 -3.96 0.75
C MET A 143 -19.27 -3.66 0.88
N GLU A 144 -19.59 -2.68 1.71
CA GLU A 144 -20.91 -2.06 1.79
C GLU A 144 -20.79 -0.59 1.39
N VAL A 145 -21.66 -0.12 0.51
CA VAL A 145 -21.72 1.29 0.13
C VAL A 145 -22.65 2.01 1.10
N LEU A 146 -22.12 3.00 1.84
CA LEU A 146 -22.89 3.77 2.83
C LEU A 146 -23.40 5.09 2.24
N GLU A 147 -22.62 5.70 1.36
CA GLU A 147 -22.91 6.98 0.72
C GLU A 147 -22.24 6.98 -0.66
N VAL A 148 -22.99 7.29 -1.72
CA VAL A 148 -22.44 7.30 -3.10
C VAL A 148 -21.75 8.62 -3.40
N ASP A 149 -22.39 9.74 -3.11
CA ASP A 149 -21.90 11.07 -3.49
C ASP A 149 -21.30 11.78 -2.27
N GLY A 150 -19.99 11.64 -2.11
CA GLY A 150 -19.25 12.30 -1.03
C GLY A 150 -18.00 13.03 -1.51
N GLU A 151 -17.25 13.59 -0.57
CA GLU A 151 -16.07 14.39 -0.88
C GLU A 151 -14.88 13.56 -1.35
N ASN A 152 -14.19 14.01 -2.40
CA ASN A 152 -12.97 13.39 -2.87
C ASN A 152 -11.89 13.44 -1.76
N PRO A 153 -11.37 12.30 -1.28
CA PRO A 153 -10.40 12.28 -0.20
C PRO A 153 -9.02 12.82 -0.59
N MET A 154 -8.81 13.13 -1.87
CA MET A 154 -7.54 13.59 -2.41
C MET A 154 -7.65 14.99 -3.02
N PRO A 155 -6.67 15.89 -2.75
CA PRO A 155 -6.61 17.19 -3.40
C PRO A 155 -6.53 17.04 -4.92
N LYS A 156 -7.30 17.85 -5.66
CA LYS A 156 -7.29 17.83 -7.14
C LYS A 156 -5.89 18.05 -7.72
N ALA A 157 -5.10 18.92 -7.08
CA ALA A 157 -3.72 19.23 -7.48
C ALA A 157 -2.69 18.15 -7.12
N ASN A 158 -3.09 17.04 -6.47
CA ASN A 158 -2.15 16.01 -6.04
C ASN A 158 -1.39 15.41 -7.25
N PRO A 159 -0.06 15.21 -7.15
CA PRO A 159 0.74 14.61 -8.23
C PRO A 159 0.24 13.25 -8.72
N ARG A 160 -0.52 12.49 -7.90
CA ARG A 160 -1.15 11.22 -8.29
C ARG A 160 -2.17 11.32 -9.42
N ASN A 161 -2.71 12.52 -9.65
CA ASN A 161 -3.65 12.79 -10.74
C ASN A 161 -2.93 13.26 -12.02
N LYS A 162 -1.61 13.46 -11.97
CA LYS A 162 -0.82 13.90 -13.13
C LYS A 162 -0.41 12.71 -13.98
N LYS A 163 -0.16 12.97 -15.27
CA LYS A 163 0.41 11.98 -16.19
C LYS A 163 1.77 11.51 -15.66
N ARG A 164 1.90 10.20 -15.47
CA ARG A 164 3.18 9.59 -15.06
C ARG A 164 4.12 9.57 -16.26
N HIS A 165 5.35 10.01 -16.04
CA HIS A 165 6.46 9.90 -17.00
C HIS A 165 7.46 8.89 -16.46
N PRO A 166 7.24 7.57 -16.69
CA PRO A 166 8.14 6.55 -16.16
C PRO A 166 9.54 6.72 -16.74
N GLN A 167 10.55 6.62 -15.88
CA GLN A 167 11.95 6.55 -16.29
C GLN A 167 12.38 5.10 -16.22
N ALA A 168 13.05 4.60 -17.26
CA ALA A 168 13.46 3.19 -17.37
C ALA A 168 14.54 2.79 -16.35
N GLY A 169 15.14 3.77 -15.67
CA GLY A 169 16.15 3.53 -14.64
C GLY A 169 16.81 4.83 -14.21
N ILE A 170 17.88 4.70 -13.43
CA ILE A 170 18.70 5.84 -13.02
C ILE A 170 19.58 6.20 -14.22
N GLU A 171 19.26 7.28 -14.92
CA GLU A 171 20.05 7.80 -16.04
C GLU A 171 21.35 8.48 -15.53
N VAL A 172 22.19 7.73 -14.80
CA VAL A 172 23.38 8.26 -14.12
C VAL A 172 24.32 8.96 -15.12
N HIS A 173 24.41 8.44 -16.33
CA HIS A 173 25.17 9.03 -17.43
C HIS A 173 24.76 10.49 -17.71
N ARG A 174 23.47 10.87 -17.57
CA ARG A 174 23.01 12.25 -17.74
C ARG A 174 23.50 13.17 -16.64
N LYS A 175 23.72 12.66 -15.43
CA LYS A 175 24.33 13.42 -14.33
C LYS A 175 25.82 13.63 -14.62
N TRP A 176 26.51 12.58 -15.07
CA TRP A 176 27.94 12.61 -15.39
C TRP A 176 28.27 13.49 -16.60
N ALA A 177 27.36 13.58 -17.57
CA ALA A 177 27.51 14.41 -18.76
C ALA A 177 27.18 15.90 -18.55
N ARG A 178 26.82 16.34 -17.33
CA ARG A 178 26.54 17.76 -17.07
C ARG A 178 27.85 18.56 -17.12
N PRO A 179 27.89 19.75 -17.77
CA PRO A 179 29.12 20.53 -17.92
C PRO A 179 29.86 20.88 -16.62
N GLY A 180 29.14 20.96 -15.49
CA GLY A 180 29.72 21.25 -14.18
C GLY A 180 29.89 20.02 -13.26
N TYR A 181 29.75 18.80 -13.78
CA TYR A 181 29.93 17.61 -12.96
C TYR A 181 31.41 17.27 -12.80
N VAL A 182 31.86 17.20 -11.55
CA VAL A 182 33.23 16.79 -11.18
C VAL A 182 33.15 15.42 -10.49
N HIS A 183 33.98 14.48 -10.95
CA HIS A 183 34.11 13.18 -10.28
C HIS A 183 34.83 13.37 -8.92
N LEU A 184 34.26 12.78 -7.86
CA LEU A 184 34.83 12.85 -6.50
C LEU A 184 35.97 11.84 -6.28
N THR A 185 36.14 10.91 -7.22
CA THR A 185 37.19 9.89 -7.19
C THR A 185 37.73 9.76 -8.61
N ASP A 186 39.05 9.63 -8.73
CA ASP A 186 39.67 9.25 -10.00
C ASP A 186 39.24 7.81 -10.37
N LYS A 187 39.11 7.55 -11.67
CA LYS A 187 38.63 6.25 -12.19
C LYS A 187 39.57 5.11 -11.89
#